data_AF-A0A1G5DD41-F1
#
_entry.id   AF-A0A1G5DD41-F1
#
_cell.length_a   1.000
_cell.length_b   1.000
_cell.length_c   1.000
_cell.angle_alpha   90.00
_cell.angle_beta   90.00
_cell.angle_gamma   90.00
#
_symmetry.space_group_name_H-M   'P 1'
#
loop_
_entity.id
_entity.type
_entity.pdbx_description
1 polymer ?
#
loop_
_entity_poly.entity_id
_entity_poly.type
_entity_poly.pdbx_seq_one_letter_code
_entity_poly.pdbx_strand_id
1 'polypeptide(L)'
;MSYFTDLDGYLFGQGTHYDIYKKMGAHKAKQGKQTGFYFDVWAPNATSVAVIGEFNNWDETRNYMQRVEPESQGIFEAFIPEAKEGQLYKYLITTSDGRKLYKADPYATYAELRPGTASIIYDNTKFKWTDSSWMRQRKANSNFWEKPMSIYEVHPGSWKRHPRPENDGFYSYKEFAHSLTEYVLDMGYTHVELMGISEYPFDGSWGYQVTGYYAPTSRYGTPDDFMYLVNYLHKNGIGVILDWVPAHFPKDAHGLADFDGGPLYEYPDPRKGEHPDWGTKIFNYGKAEVKNFLIGSALQWVDVYHIDGLRVDAVASMLYLDYGKKPGQWIPNEHGGNENLEAIEFFKHINTLIRGRYPGTVMIAEESTAWPKITGDVEDGGLNFSYKWNMGWMHDFIDYMKLDPYFRKDNHNKMTFAMSYNEAERYILVLSHDEVVHLKGSMLAKMPGLEVDKYRNLMAGYAFMMGHPGKKLLFMGQDFAQGTEWSEARELDWYVLDNPNHRHVSRMFKDLLHIYKSYPAMYEQDVSWAGFEWVNANDSYRSIFSFIRKAKNGKNSILFVINMTPMRYDDYKVGVPTSKKLKLLLDSQLEAYGGEGSLIPETLTPKKEECDGRDYSVAFKVAPYQVAIFVY
;
A
#
# COMPACT_ATOMS: atom_id res chain seq x y z
N MET A 1 -19.76 37.86 7.20
CA MET A 1 -19.94 36.75 6.26
C MET A 1 -19.18 35.59 6.81
N SER A 2 -19.80 34.42 6.84
CA SER A 2 -19.16 33.16 7.25
C SER A 2 -18.00 32.84 6.31
N TYR A 3 -16.97 32.17 6.81
CA TYR A 3 -15.84 31.68 6.02
C TYR A 3 -16.25 30.45 5.18
N PHE A 4 -17.16 29.67 5.73
CA PHE A 4 -17.94 28.65 5.05
C PHE A 4 -19.09 29.27 4.25
N THR A 5 -19.04 29.18 2.92
CA THR A 5 -20.03 29.83 2.05
C THR A 5 -21.23 28.92 1.75
N ASP A 6 -22.34 29.52 1.29
CA ASP A 6 -23.53 28.77 0.86
C ASP A 6 -23.19 27.71 -0.21
N LEU A 7 -22.25 28.01 -1.11
CA LEU A 7 -21.79 27.08 -2.13
C LEU A 7 -20.98 25.92 -1.51
N ASP A 8 -20.12 26.22 -0.55
CA ASP A 8 -19.37 25.19 0.17
C ASP A 8 -20.35 24.23 0.86
N GLY A 9 -21.37 24.78 1.52
CA GLY A 9 -22.41 24.00 2.20
C GLY A 9 -23.25 23.15 1.26
N TYR A 10 -23.63 23.71 0.11
CA TYR A 10 -24.34 22.98 -0.94
C TYR A 10 -23.51 21.80 -1.47
N LEU A 11 -22.24 22.04 -1.82
CA LEU A 11 -21.36 21.00 -2.37
C LEU A 11 -21.05 19.91 -1.33
N PHE A 12 -20.89 20.29 -0.06
CA PHE A 12 -20.67 19.34 1.04
C PHE A 12 -21.88 18.42 1.24
N GLY A 13 -23.09 18.98 1.29
CA GLY A 13 -24.33 18.21 1.38
C GLY A 13 -24.63 17.34 0.15
N GLN A 14 -24.05 17.65 -1.02
CA GLN A 14 -24.12 16.82 -2.23
C GLN A 14 -22.98 15.78 -2.33
N GLY A 15 -22.03 15.80 -1.40
CA GLY A 15 -20.90 14.86 -1.43
C GLY A 15 -19.82 15.20 -2.47
N THR A 16 -19.80 16.44 -2.98
CA THR A 16 -19.01 16.85 -4.15
C THR A 16 -18.10 18.06 -3.89
N HIS A 17 -17.92 18.46 -2.63
CA HIS A 17 -16.93 19.48 -2.28
C HIS A 17 -15.52 18.88 -2.25
N TYR A 18 -14.88 18.75 -3.41
CA TYR A 18 -13.58 18.09 -3.53
C TYR A 18 -12.41 18.84 -2.90
N ASP A 19 -12.62 20.08 -2.48
CA ASP A 19 -11.65 20.92 -1.78
C ASP A 19 -12.02 21.13 -0.28
N ILE A 20 -12.85 20.24 0.29
CA ILE A 20 -13.43 20.42 1.63
C ILE A 20 -12.38 20.58 2.75
N TYR A 21 -11.20 19.98 2.56
CA TYR A 21 -10.06 20.10 3.47
C TYR A 21 -9.42 21.50 3.53
N LYS A 22 -9.82 22.41 2.63
CA LYS A 22 -9.44 23.82 2.67
C LYS A 22 -10.45 24.68 3.45
N LYS A 23 -11.52 24.06 3.96
CA LYS A 23 -12.64 24.72 4.65
C LYS A 23 -12.87 24.13 6.03
N MET A 24 -13.10 22.83 6.12
CA MET A 24 -13.29 22.12 7.40
C MET A 24 -11.99 22.03 8.20
N GLY A 25 -12.11 22.03 9.53
CA GLY A 25 -11.00 22.00 10.48
C GLY A 25 -10.49 23.39 10.83
N ALA A 26 -9.20 23.50 11.18
CA ALA A 26 -8.58 24.75 11.61
C ALA A 26 -7.77 25.44 10.50
N HIS A 27 -8.19 26.62 10.05
CA HIS A 27 -7.56 27.36 8.95
C HIS A 27 -7.16 28.78 9.34
N LYS A 28 -5.93 29.15 9.03
CA LYS A 28 -5.43 30.50 9.25
C LYS A 28 -6.18 31.49 8.37
N ALA A 29 -6.70 32.57 8.96
CA ALA A 29 -7.50 33.54 8.23
C ALA A 29 -7.39 34.95 8.81
N LYS A 30 -7.99 35.89 8.09
CA LYS A 30 -8.17 37.28 8.54
C LYS A 30 -9.64 37.65 8.57
N GLN A 31 -10.08 38.22 9.68
CA GLN A 31 -11.40 38.82 9.83
C GLN A 31 -11.23 40.31 10.12
N GLY A 32 -11.55 41.15 9.14
CA GLY A 32 -11.26 42.58 9.20
C GLY A 32 -9.76 42.85 9.34
N LYS A 33 -9.34 43.43 10.47
CA LYS A 33 -7.93 43.72 10.77
C LYS A 33 -7.27 42.65 11.66
N GLN A 34 -8.03 41.68 12.17
CA GLN A 34 -7.52 40.64 13.06
C GLN A 34 -7.05 39.44 12.24
N THR A 35 -5.93 38.85 12.66
CA THR A 35 -5.44 37.56 12.15
C THR A 35 -5.68 36.52 13.24
N GLY A 36 -6.19 35.36 12.85
CA GLY A 36 -6.53 34.27 13.76
C GLY A 36 -6.81 33.00 12.96
N PHE A 37 -7.62 32.11 13.51
CA PHE A 37 -8.02 30.87 12.86
C PHE A 37 -9.54 30.74 12.81
N TYR A 38 -10.06 30.30 11.66
CA TYR A 38 -11.39 29.72 11.59
C TYR A 38 -11.32 28.25 12.00
N PHE A 39 -12.36 27.81 12.69
CA PHE A 39 -12.60 26.43 13.04
C PHE A 39 -13.97 26.05 12.52
N ASP A 40 -14.04 24.98 11.74
CA ASP A 40 -15.26 24.51 11.08
C ASP A 40 -15.44 23.01 11.32
N VAL A 41 -16.59 22.60 11.86
CA VAL A 41 -16.88 21.20 12.17
C VAL A 41 -18.33 20.82 11.86
N TRP A 42 -18.50 19.62 11.32
CA TRP A 42 -19.82 19.05 11.05
C TRP A 42 -20.34 18.24 12.25
N ALA A 43 -21.43 18.71 12.85
CA ALA A 43 -22.05 18.09 14.03
C ALA A 43 -23.58 18.37 14.02
N PRO A 44 -24.33 17.86 13.03
CA PRO A 44 -25.71 18.27 12.76
C PRO A 44 -26.69 18.00 13.91
N ASN A 45 -26.42 17.03 14.79
CA ASN A 45 -27.28 16.68 15.91
C ASN A 45 -26.86 17.35 17.23
N ALA A 46 -25.75 18.09 17.24
CA ALA A 46 -25.27 18.80 18.42
C ALA A 46 -26.20 19.96 18.77
N THR A 47 -26.46 20.12 20.08
CA THR A 47 -27.18 21.27 20.63
C THR A 47 -26.29 22.51 20.64
N SER A 48 -25.01 22.33 20.98
CA SER A 48 -23.99 23.38 20.88
C SER A 48 -22.61 22.77 20.69
N VAL A 49 -21.71 23.55 20.09
CA VAL A 49 -20.30 23.21 19.95
C VAL A 49 -19.48 24.40 20.43
N ALA A 50 -18.40 24.13 21.17
CA ALA A 50 -17.37 25.10 21.50
C ALA A 50 -16.01 24.58 21.05
N VAL A 51 -15.13 25.48 20.63
CA VAL A 51 -13.72 25.16 20.36
C VAL A 51 -12.89 25.53 21.60
N ILE A 52 -12.30 24.53 22.24
CA ILE A 52 -11.51 24.71 23.47
C ILE A 52 -10.07 24.31 23.23
N GLY A 53 -9.13 24.97 23.90
CA GLY A 53 -7.71 24.70 23.71
C GLY A 53 -6.81 25.60 24.54
N GLU A 54 -5.51 25.59 24.25
CA GLU A 54 -4.55 26.39 25.03
C GLU A 54 -4.84 27.89 24.99
N PHE A 55 -5.37 28.40 23.86
CA PHE A 55 -5.70 29.83 23.70
C PHE A 55 -6.81 30.33 24.64
N ASN A 56 -7.60 29.43 25.23
CA ASN A 56 -8.60 29.77 26.24
C ASN A 56 -8.42 29.02 27.56
N ASN A 57 -7.24 28.41 27.79
CA ASN A 57 -6.94 27.57 28.95
C ASN A 57 -7.93 26.40 29.15
N TRP A 58 -8.43 25.83 28.05
CA TRP A 58 -9.42 24.74 28.05
C TRP A 58 -10.74 25.10 28.77
N ASP A 59 -11.11 26.38 28.82
CA ASP A 59 -12.35 26.86 29.44
C ASP A 59 -13.58 26.45 28.62
N GLU A 60 -14.33 25.47 29.13
CA GLU A 60 -15.57 24.94 28.53
C GLU A 60 -16.70 25.97 28.38
N THR A 61 -16.59 27.14 29.00
CA THR A 61 -17.63 28.19 28.97
C THR A 61 -17.38 29.24 27.89
N ARG A 62 -16.29 29.13 27.14
CA ARG A 62 -15.86 30.11 26.14
C ARG A 62 -15.86 29.53 24.72
N ASN A 63 -15.78 30.43 23.75
CA ASN A 63 -15.56 30.10 22.33
C ASN A 63 -16.62 29.15 21.72
N TYR A 64 -17.89 29.36 22.09
CA TYR A 64 -19.03 28.73 21.40
C TYR A 64 -19.05 29.10 19.92
N MET A 65 -19.31 28.10 19.09
CA MET A 65 -19.34 28.19 17.64
C MET A 65 -20.75 28.53 17.16
N GLN A 66 -20.83 29.31 16.08
CA GLN A 66 -22.07 29.66 15.42
C GLN A 66 -22.45 28.58 14.42
N ARG A 67 -23.72 28.18 14.37
CA ARG A 67 -24.19 27.29 13.31
C ARG A 67 -24.28 28.08 11.99
N VAL A 68 -23.69 27.54 10.94
CA VAL A 68 -23.70 28.15 9.60
C VAL A 68 -25.07 27.95 8.95
N GLU A 69 -25.55 28.97 8.26
CA GLU A 69 -26.83 28.92 7.53
C GLU A 69 -26.67 28.29 6.13
N PRO A 70 -27.67 27.52 5.64
CA PRO A 70 -28.87 27.12 6.36
C PRO A 70 -28.55 26.10 7.46
N GLU A 71 -29.14 26.29 8.65
CA GLU A 71 -28.88 25.43 9.82
C GLU A 71 -29.00 23.93 9.55
N SER A 72 -29.80 23.53 8.56
CA SER A 72 -29.95 22.15 8.09
C SER A 72 -28.64 21.48 7.65
N GLN A 73 -27.59 22.26 7.32
CA GLN A 73 -26.27 21.72 6.97
C GLN A 73 -25.49 21.19 8.18
N GLY A 74 -25.80 21.69 9.39
CA GLY A 74 -25.20 21.17 10.62
C GLY A 74 -23.71 21.49 10.81
N ILE A 75 -23.22 22.55 10.19
CA ILE A 75 -21.84 23.01 10.31
C ILE A 75 -21.76 24.08 11.40
N PHE A 76 -20.76 23.98 12.27
CA PHE A 76 -20.45 24.97 13.30
C PHE A 76 -19.13 25.66 12.95
N GLU A 77 -19.11 26.98 13.04
CA GLU A 77 -17.97 27.85 12.69
C GLU A 77 -17.61 28.80 13.85
N ALA A 78 -16.32 29.02 14.09
CA ALA A 78 -15.84 30.12 14.93
C ALA A 78 -14.52 30.71 14.43
N PHE A 79 -14.42 32.04 14.46
CA PHE A 79 -13.13 32.74 14.31
C PHE A 79 -12.54 33.06 15.67
N ILE A 80 -11.30 32.63 15.91
CA ILE A 80 -10.58 32.83 17.18
C ILE A 80 -9.32 33.67 16.92
N PRO A 81 -9.32 34.97 17.23
CA PRO A 81 -8.16 35.84 17.08
C PRO A 81 -6.96 35.45 17.96
N GLU A 82 -7.21 34.87 19.13
CA GLU A 82 -6.17 34.51 20.10
C GLU A 82 -5.46 33.19 19.76
N ALA A 83 -6.05 32.38 18.88
CA ALA A 83 -5.51 31.10 18.47
C ALA A 83 -4.23 31.27 17.64
N LYS A 84 -3.23 30.45 17.92
CA LYS A 84 -1.91 30.45 17.28
C LYS A 84 -1.56 29.06 16.80
N GLU A 85 -0.82 29.02 15.71
CA GLU A 85 -0.24 27.78 15.18
C GLU A 85 0.62 27.09 16.25
N GLY A 86 0.54 25.76 16.31
CA GLY A 86 1.19 24.92 17.30
C GLY A 86 0.37 24.69 18.58
N GLN A 87 -0.74 25.40 18.78
CA GLN A 87 -1.55 25.21 19.99
C GLN A 87 -2.48 23.99 19.88
N LEU A 88 -2.68 23.32 21.02
CA LEU A 88 -3.60 22.21 21.16
C LEU A 88 -5.06 22.68 21.24
N TYR A 89 -5.98 21.95 20.63
CA TYR A 89 -7.42 22.19 20.73
C TYR A 89 -8.27 20.92 20.55
N LYS A 90 -9.55 21.02 20.95
CA LYS A 90 -10.61 20.03 20.75
C LYS A 90 -11.96 20.73 20.52
N TYR A 91 -12.91 19.99 19.97
CA TYR A 91 -14.32 20.38 19.98
C TYR A 91 -15.00 19.82 21.23
N LEU A 92 -15.65 20.71 21.99
CA LEU A 92 -16.58 20.36 23.07
C LEU A 92 -17.99 20.35 22.50
N ILE A 93 -18.55 19.16 22.31
CA ILE A 93 -19.88 18.97 21.74
C ILE A 93 -20.88 18.67 22.86
N THR A 94 -21.94 19.48 22.94
CA THR A 94 -23.09 19.20 23.82
C THR A 94 -24.16 18.49 23.02
N THR A 95 -24.47 17.26 23.40
CA THR A 95 -25.48 16.41 22.77
C THR A 95 -26.90 16.83 23.17
N SER A 96 -27.91 16.35 22.45
CA SER A 96 -29.33 16.60 22.77
C SER A 96 -29.78 16.03 24.12
N ASP A 97 -29.09 15.01 24.64
CA ASP A 97 -29.31 14.43 25.97
C ASP A 97 -28.43 15.07 27.07
N GLY A 98 -27.68 16.13 26.75
CA GLY A 98 -26.91 16.94 27.70
C GLY A 98 -25.52 16.40 28.05
N ARG A 99 -25.06 15.31 27.42
CA ARG A 99 -23.67 14.85 27.55
C ARG A 99 -22.72 15.85 26.88
N LYS A 100 -21.52 15.96 27.45
CA LYS A 100 -20.39 16.70 26.89
C LYS A 100 -19.37 15.74 26.31
N LEU A 101 -19.10 15.84 25.02
CA LEU A 101 -18.14 15.03 24.29
C LEU A 101 -16.91 15.88 23.93
N TYR A 102 -15.72 15.31 24.12
CA TYR A 102 -14.45 15.95 23.79
C TYR A 102 -13.86 15.26 22.56
N LYS A 103 -13.97 15.91 21.41
CA LYS A 103 -13.58 15.33 20.12
C LYS A 103 -12.32 15.99 19.59
N ALA A 104 -11.42 15.17 19.07
CA ALA A 104 -10.41 15.65 18.13
C ALA A 104 -11.12 16.16 16.87
N ASP A 105 -10.52 17.13 16.18
CA ASP A 105 -11.02 17.60 14.89
C ASP A 105 -10.88 16.49 13.83
N PRO A 106 -11.97 16.03 13.20
CA PRO A 106 -11.93 15.06 12.11
C PRO A 106 -11.03 15.49 10.95
N TYR A 107 -10.90 16.80 10.73
CA TYR A 107 -10.15 17.43 9.64
C TYR A 107 -8.80 18.01 10.10
N ALA A 108 -8.33 17.63 11.29
CA ALA A 108 -7.05 18.08 11.81
C ALA A 108 -5.91 17.72 10.85
N THR A 109 -5.04 18.68 10.57
CA THR A 109 -3.83 18.48 9.75
C THR A 109 -2.61 18.09 10.59
N TYR A 110 -2.72 18.16 11.92
CA TYR A 110 -1.71 17.71 12.87
C TYR A 110 -2.36 17.33 14.20
N ALA A 111 -1.74 16.40 14.93
CA ALA A 111 -2.26 15.82 16.16
C ALA A 111 -1.18 15.75 17.24
N GLU A 112 -1.63 15.72 18.49
CA GLU A 112 -0.79 15.47 19.66
C GLU A 112 -0.20 14.06 19.62
N LEU A 113 1.04 13.90 20.09
CA LEU A 113 1.68 12.58 20.21
C LEU A 113 0.88 11.69 21.16
N ARG A 114 0.52 10.49 20.68
CA ARG A 114 -0.14 9.45 21.49
C ARG A 114 0.61 9.21 22.82
N PRO A 115 -0.10 9.04 23.95
CA PRO A 115 -1.55 8.87 24.09
C PRO A 115 -2.33 10.19 24.16
N GLY A 116 -1.70 11.33 23.88
CA GLY A 116 -2.41 12.60 23.64
C GLY A 116 -3.45 12.47 22.53
N THR A 117 -4.49 13.29 22.59
CA THR A 117 -5.67 13.19 21.70
C THR A 117 -6.17 14.54 21.23
N ALA A 118 -5.47 15.63 21.54
CA ALA A 118 -5.81 16.94 21.00
C ALA A 118 -5.37 17.07 19.54
N SER A 119 -6.11 17.87 18.79
CA SER A 119 -5.67 18.35 17.47
C SER A 119 -4.72 19.52 17.69
N ILE A 120 -3.81 19.74 16.74
CA ILE A 120 -2.86 20.87 16.77
C ILE A 120 -3.19 21.80 15.62
N ILE A 121 -3.31 23.09 15.91
CA ILE A 121 -3.49 24.12 14.89
C ILE A 121 -2.23 24.15 14.02
N TYR A 122 -2.36 23.84 12.73
CA TYR A 122 -1.20 23.73 11.84
C TYR A 122 -1.50 24.20 10.42
N ASP A 123 -0.64 25.08 9.88
CA ASP A 123 -0.72 25.53 8.48
C ASP A 123 0.18 24.64 7.61
N ASN A 124 -0.42 23.66 6.94
CA ASN A 124 0.29 22.74 6.04
C ASN A 124 0.50 23.30 4.63
N THR A 125 0.24 24.59 4.38
CA THR A 125 0.42 25.21 3.05
C THR A 125 1.77 25.90 2.86
N LYS A 126 2.56 26.03 3.93
CA LYS A 126 3.81 26.80 3.96
C LYS A 126 5.03 26.07 3.40
N PHE A 127 4.96 24.75 3.23
CA PHE A 127 6.08 23.94 2.75
C PHE A 127 6.43 24.27 1.28
N LYS A 128 7.73 24.36 0.98
CA LYS A 128 8.23 24.72 -0.35
C LYS A 128 8.70 23.47 -1.10
N TRP A 129 7.82 22.93 -1.94
CA TRP A 129 8.11 21.79 -2.80
C TRP A 129 9.19 22.10 -3.86
N THR A 130 10.02 21.11 -4.16
CA THR A 130 11.11 21.19 -5.14
C THR A 130 11.09 20.04 -6.16
N ASP A 131 10.02 19.26 -6.16
CA ASP A 131 9.82 18.03 -6.94
C ASP A 131 9.06 18.26 -8.27
N SER A 132 8.97 19.50 -8.74
CA SER A 132 8.18 19.83 -9.95
C SER A 132 8.52 19.00 -11.19
N SER A 133 9.77 18.53 -11.32
CA SER A 133 10.18 17.60 -12.39
C SER A 133 9.49 16.25 -12.27
N TRP A 134 9.43 15.69 -11.07
CA TRP A 134 8.72 14.44 -10.77
C TRP A 134 7.22 14.58 -11.09
N MET A 135 6.57 15.62 -10.57
CA MET A 135 5.14 15.85 -10.76
C MET A 135 4.77 15.99 -12.25
N ARG A 136 5.61 16.65 -13.06
CA ARG A 136 5.43 16.71 -14.52
C ARG A 136 5.58 15.34 -15.19
N GLN A 137 6.57 14.55 -14.79
CA GLN A 137 6.79 13.21 -15.33
C GLN A 137 5.64 12.27 -14.98
N ARG A 138 5.18 12.27 -13.71
CA ARG A 138 4.01 11.52 -13.26
C ARG A 138 2.80 11.82 -14.14
N LYS A 139 2.47 13.10 -14.33
CA LYS A 139 1.35 13.54 -15.18
C LYS A 139 1.47 13.10 -16.65
N ALA A 140 2.69 13.06 -17.18
CA ALA A 140 2.94 12.65 -18.56
C ALA A 140 2.88 11.12 -18.77
N ASN A 141 2.96 10.33 -17.70
CA ASN A 141 2.98 8.87 -17.75
C ASN A 141 1.56 8.27 -17.74
N SER A 142 0.78 8.50 -18.81
CA SER A 142 -0.57 7.93 -18.94
C SER A 142 -0.60 6.39 -18.95
N ASN A 143 0.48 5.76 -19.45
CA ASN A 143 0.62 4.30 -19.54
C ASN A 143 1.45 3.77 -18.37
N PHE A 144 1.09 4.14 -17.14
CA PHE A 144 1.84 3.77 -15.94
C PHE A 144 2.01 2.25 -15.76
N TRP A 145 1.10 1.45 -16.31
CA TRP A 145 1.19 -0.02 -16.31
C TRP A 145 2.31 -0.58 -17.18
N GLU A 146 2.88 0.20 -18.10
CA GLU A 146 4.03 -0.19 -18.93
C GLU A 146 5.37 0.24 -18.32
N LYS A 147 5.35 0.80 -17.10
CA LYS A 147 6.56 1.19 -16.36
C LYS A 147 6.94 0.12 -15.34
N PRO A 148 8.21 0.03 -14.94
CA PRO A 148 8.60 -0.83 -13.83
C PRO A 148 7.98 -0.30 -12.53
N MET A 149 7.39 -1.20 -11.75
CA MET A 149 6.91 -0.92 -10.41
C MET A 149 7.32 -2.08 -9.48
N SER A 150 8.44 -1.85 -8.79
CA SER A 150 8.88 -2.61 -7.63
C SER A 150 8.74 -1.75 -6.38
N ILE A 151 7.91 -2.23 -5.46
CA ILE A 151 7.45 -1.56 -4.24
C ILE A 151 8.17 -2.19 -3.04
N TYR A 152 8.78 -1.34 -2.23
CA TYR A 152 9.26 -1.69 -0.90
C TYR A 152 8.22 -1.24 0.12
N GLU A 153 7.48 -2.18 0.70
CA GLU A 153 6.47 -1.89 1.73
C GLU A 153 7.15 -1.74 3.10
N VAL A 154 6.87 -0.65 3.81
CA VAL A 154 7.61 -0.24 5.01
C VAL A 154 6.68 0.32 6.08
N HIS A 155 6.85 -0.15 7.31
CA HIS A 155 6.32 0.49 8.51
C HIS A 155 7.42 1.35 9.17
N PRO A 156 7.35 2.70 9.13
CA PRO A 156 8.44 3.57 9.57
C PRO A 156 8.85 3.37 11.03
N GLY A 157 7.90 3.07 11.92
CA GLY A 157 8.16 2.90 13.36
C GLY A 157 8.98 1.65 13.73
N SER A 158 9.14 0.70 12.81
CA SER A 158 9.86 -0.56 13.05
C SER A 158 10.88 -0.90 11.98
N TRP A 159 11.10 -0.04 10.99
CA TRP A 159 12.14 -0.29 9.98
C TRP A 159 13.53 -0.20 10.60
N LYS A 160 13.80 0.90 11.31
CA LYS A 160 15.04 1.14 12.03
C LYS A 160 14.77 2.00 13.25
N ARG A 161 15.48 1.75 14.36
CA ARG A 161 15.34 2.55 15.59
C ARG A 161 16.70 3.08 16.03
N HIS A 162 16.69 4.25 16.64
CA HIS A 162 17.86 4.78 17.31
C HIS A 162 18.07 4.03 18.63
N PRO A 163 19.32 3.85 19.09
CA PRO A 163 19.62 3.25 20.39
C PRO A 163 19.27 4.16 21.58
N ARG A 164 18.80 5.39 21.32
CA ARG A 164 18.42 6.40 22.32
C ARG A 164 16.94 6.25 22.72
N PRO A 165 16.58 6.46 24.00
CA PRO A 165 15.23 6.22 24.51
C PRO A 165 14.21 7.32 24.19
N GLU A 166 14.65 8.47 23.67
CA GLU A 166 13.74 9.57 23.29
C GLU A 166 12.83 9.17 22.12
N ASN A 167 11.54 9.54 22.20
CA ASN A 167 10.50 9.23 21.21
C ASN A 167 10.44 7.75 20.80
N ASP A 168 10.54 6.84 21.77
CA ASP A 168 10.51 5.37 21.57
C ASP A 168 11.62 4.84 20.62
N GLY A 169 12.67 5.66 20.39
CA GLY A 169 13.75 5.38 19.45
C GLY A 169 13.34 5.54 17.98
N PHE A 170 12.18 6.13 17.67
CA PHE A 170 11.75 6.31 16.29
C PHE A 170 12.67 7.25 15.50
N TYR A 171 12.79 6.96 14.20
CA TYR A 171 13.35 7.92 13.26
C TYR A 171 12.33 9.02 12.99
N SER A 172 12.78 10.27 12.98
CA SER A 172 11.96 11.35 12.44
C SER A 172 11.77 11.15 10.92
N TYR A 173 10.71 11.72 10.33
CA TYR A 173 10.49 11.68 8.87
C TYR A 173 11.71 12.18 8.09
N LYS A 174 12.42 13.20 8.60
CA LYS A 174 13.66 13.70 8.00
C LYS A 174 14.79 12.69 8.03
N GLU A 175 15.07 12.07 9.16
CA GLU A 175 16.13 11.05 9.27
C GLU A 175 15.79 9.81 8.43
N PHE A 176 14.52 9.41 8.48
CA PHE A 176 13.98 8.29 7.70
C PHE A 176 14.11 8.55 6.21
N ALA A 177 13.85 9.78 5.73
CA ALA A 177 13.99 10.14 4.32
C ALA A 177 15.36 9.82 3.76
N HIS A 178 16.44 10.19 4.46
CA HIS A 178 17.81 9.93 4.00
C HIS A 178 18.14 8.44 4.04
N SER A 179 17.88 7.81 5.18
CA SER A 179 18.26 6.40 5.40
C SER A 179 17.49 5.45 4.48
N LEU A 180 16.18 5.66 4.33
CA LEU A 180 15.34 4.87 3.44
C LEU A 180 15.73 5.06 1.98
N THR A 181 15.96 6.31 1.55
CA THR A 181 16.33 6.59 0.15
C THR A 181 17.64 5.90 -0.22
N GLU A 182 18.65 5.94 0.66
CA GLU A 182 19.91 5.23 0.45
C GLU A 182 19.69 3.73 0.21
N TYR A 183 18.91 3.09 1.08
CA TYR A 183 18.59 1.66 0.97
C TYR A 183 17.81 1.33 -0.31
N VAL A 184 16.75 2.08 -0.60
CA VAL A 184 15.83 1.85 -1.72
C VAL A 184 16.54 2.04 -3.06
N LEU A 185 17.41 3.06 -3.17
CA LEU A 185 18.22 3.30 -4.36
C LEU A 185 19.27 2.20 -4.56
N ASP A 186 19.95 1.79 -3.49
CA ASP A 186 20.96 0.74 -3.55
C ASP A 186 20.36 -0.59 -4.02
N MET A 187 19.24 -1.00 -3.41
CA MET A 187 18.50 -2.20 -3.77
C MET A 187 17.91 -2.12 -5.18
N GLY A 188 17.52 -0.93 -5.63
CA GLY A 188 16.93 -0.73 -6.95
C GLY A 188 15.41 -0.82 -6.97
N TYR A 189 14.73 -0.51 -5.87
CA TYR A 189 13.27 -0.33 -5.89
C TYR A 189 12.89 0.92 -6.71
N THR A 190 11.60 1.07 -6.99
CA THR A 190 11.04 2.23 -7.72
C THR A 190 10.04 3.02 -6.88
N HIS A 191 9.39 2.36 -5.94
CA HIS A 191 8.37 2.94 -5.07
C HIS A 191 8.58 2.45 -3.64
N VAL A 192 8.13 3.26 -2.70
CA VAL A 192 7.92 2.88 -1.30
C VAL A 192 6.42 2.92 -1.02
N GLU A 193 5.90 1.90 -0.34
CA GLU A 193 4.55 1.90 0.20
C GLU A 193 4.64 2.05 1.73
N LEU A 194 4.04 3.12 2.25
CA LEU A 194 4.13 3.51 3.65
C LEU A 194 2.88 3.08 4.41
N MET A 195 3.10 2.25 5.44
CA MET A 195 2.08 1.86 6.41
C MET A 195 2.02 2.84 7.58
N GLY A 196 0.84 2.98 8.17
CA GLY A 196 0.63 3.69 9.43
C GLY A 196 1.09 5.14 9.45
N ILE A 197 0.63 5.91 8.46
CA ILE A 197 0.90 7.35 8.37
C ILE A 197 -0.29 8.19 8.83
N SER A 198 -1.54 7.88 8.47
CA SER A 198 -2.69 8.63 9.02
C SER A 198 -2.74 8.47 10.53
N GLU A 199 -2.99 9.52 11.31
CA GLU A 199 -2.86 9.47 12.78
C GLU A 199 -3.78 8.41 13.43
N TYR A 200 -3.21 7.65 14.36
CA TYR A 200 -3.83 6.48 14.98
C TYR A 200 -3.37 6.31 16.44
N PRO A 201 -4.23 5.84 17.36
CA PRO A 201 -3.94 5.88 18.79
C PRO A 201 -3.03 4.74 19.27
N PHE A 202 -2.98 3.61 18.56
CA PHE A 202 -2.34 2.38 19.05
C PHE A 202 -1.35 1.77 18.05
N ASP A 203 -0.08 1.63 18.46
CA ASP A 203 0.99 1.10 17.61
C ASP A 203 0.74 -0.32 17.09
N GLY A 204 0.17 -1.19 17.93
CA GLY A 204 -0.15 -2.58 17.56
C GLY A 204 -1.28 -2.70 16.53
N SER A 205 -1.93 -1.61 16.14
CA SER A 205 -2.83 -1.59 14.99
C SER A 205 -2.08 -1.44 13.66
N TRP A 206 -0.77 -1.16 13.71
CA TRP A 206 0.11 -0.86 12.57
C TRP A 206 -0.35 0.34 11.72
N GLY A 207 -1.31 1.11 12.24
CA GLY A 207 -1.95 2.23 11.57
C GLY A 207 -3.27 1.93 10.87
N TYR A 208 -3.79 0.70 10.96
CA TYR A 208 -5.08 0.33 10.36
C TYR A 208 -6.29 0.73 11.22
N GLN A 209 -6.09 1.29 12.41
CA GLN A 209 -7.16 1.85 13.23
C GLN A 209 -7.01 3.38 13.35
N VAL A 210 -7.34 4.08 12.27
CA VAL A 210 -7.11 5.52 12.10
C VAL A 210 -8.14 6.36 12.88
N THR A 211 -7.67 7.43 13.52
CA THR A 211 -8.54 8.47 14.12
C THR A 211 -8.34 9.85 13.52
N GLY A 212 -7.20 10.13 12.87
CA GLY A 212 -6.92 11.42 12.20
C GLY A 212 -6.59 11.21 10.72
N TYR A 213 -7.60 11.30 9.87
CA TYR A 213 -7.52 10.97 8.43
C TYR A 213 -6.80 12.02 7.57
N TYR A 214 -6.66 13.23 8.10
CA TYR A 214 -6.07 14.40 7.42
C TYR A 214 -4.68 14.77 7.97
N ALA A 215 -4.16 14.00 8.94
CA ALA A 215 -2.90 14.29 9.62
C ALA A 215 -1.92 13.13 9.44
N PRO A 216 -0.67 13.38 8.97
CA PRO A 216 0.41 12.42 9.17
C PRO A 216 0.68 12.28 10.68
N THR A 217 0.96 11.07 11.13
CA THR A 217 1.14 10.75 12.54
C THR A 217 2.30 11.55 13.11
N SER A 218 2.06 12.09 14.30
CA SER A 218 3.01 12.90 15.06
C SER A 218 4.21 12.10 15.60
N ARG A 219 4.15 10.76 15.57
CA ARG A 219 5.22 9.85 16.02
C ARG A 219 6.59 10.19 15.41
N TYR A 220 6.61 10.65 14.16
CA TYR A 220 7.84 10.85 13.40
C TYR A 220 8.12 12.34 13.10
N GLY A 221 7.32 13.26 13.65
CA GLY A 221 7.52 14.70 13.49
C GLY A 221 6.30 15.43 12.94
N THR A 222 6.55 16.60 12.35
CA THR A 222 5.50 17.52 11.87
C THR A 222 5.02 17.17 10.46
N PRO A 223 3.88 17.71 10.00
CA PRO A 223 3.44 17.57 8.62
C PRO A 223 4.48 18.09 7.60
N ASP A 224 5.24 19.15 7.92
CA ASP A 224 6.33 19.64 7.07
C ASP A 224 7.47 18.62 6.96
N ASP A 225 7.74 17.86 8.03
CA ASP A 225 8.76 16.80 8.01
C ASP A 225 8.31 15.61 7.13
N PHE A 226 7.01 15.29 7.12
CA PHE A 226 6.45 14.31 6.20
C PHE A 226 6.50 14.79 4.74
N MET A 227 6.14 16.06 4.47
CA MET A 227 6.31 16.66 3.14
C MET A 227 7.77 16.64 2.69
N TYR A 228 8.72 16.86 3.63
CA TYR A 228 10.14 16.74 3.34
C TYR A 228 10.52 15.32 2.92
N LEU A 229 10.03 14.28 3.60
CA LEU A 229 10.25 12.88 3.22
C LEU A 229 9.82 12.62 1.78
N VAL A 230 8.58 12.99 1.43
CA VAL A 230 8.03 12.78 0.08
C VAL A 230 8.84 13.56 -0.96
N ASN A 231 9.10 14.85 -0.72
CA ASN A 231 9.89 15.69 -1.61
C ASN A 231 11.31 15.12 -1.82
N TYR A 232 11.92 14.55 -0.77
CA TYR A 232 13.25 13.96 -0.86
C TYR A 232 13.24 12.67 -1.71
N LEU A 233 12.25 11.80 -1.52
CA LEU A 233 12.08 10.58 -2.33
C LEU A 233 11.85 10.93 -3.82
N HIS A 234 10.97 11.90 -4.11
CA HIS A 234 10.70 12.35 -5.48
C HIS A 234 11.95 12.91 -6.18
N LYS A 235 12.76 13.69 -5.46
CA LYS A 235 14.04 14.20 -6.01
C LYS A 235 15.02 13.10 -6.37
N ASN A 236 14.89 11.93 -5.75
CA ASN A 236 15.69 10.75 -6.01
C ASN A 236 14.99 9.75 -6.94
N GLY A 237 13.85 10.13 -7.54
CA GLY A 237 13.14 9.31 -8.51
C GLY A 237 12.41 8.11 -7.91
N ILE A 238 12.04 8.19 -6.63
CA ILE A 238 11.26 7.16 -5.92
C ILE A 238 9.83 7.66 -5.70
N GLY A 239 8.86 6.86 -6.12
CA GLY A 239 7.45 7.16 -5.89
C GLY A 239 6.98 6.74 -4.50
N VAL A 240 5.95 7.42 -3.98
CA VAL A 240 5.40 7.17 -2.65
C VAL A 240 3.94 6.74 -2.74
N ILE A 241 3.66 5.54 -2.24
CA ILE A 241 2.31 4.98 -2.07
C ILE A 241 1.98 5.01 -0.57
N LEU A 242 0.72 5.30 -0.25
CA LEU A 242 0.23 5.33 1.12
C LEU A 242 -0.87 4.30 1.33
N ASP A 243 -0.80 3.54 2.42
CA ASP A 243 -1.95 2.78 2.89
C ASP A 243 -3.01 3.75 3.43
N TRP A 244 -4.18 3.70 2.83
CA TRP A 244 -5.33 4.53 3.14
C TRP A 244 -6.51 3.65 3.56
N VAL A 245 -7.15 3.99 4.68
CA VAL A 245 -8.05 3.07 5.41
C VAL A 245 -9.50 3.59 5.44
N PRO A 246 -10.23 3.57 4.32
CA PRO A 246 -11.64 4.00 4.25
C PRO A 246 -12.64 2.92 4.68
N ALA A 247 -12.17 1.72 5.05
CA ALA A 247 -13.03 0.58 5.38
C ALA A 247 -13.72 0.74 6.74
N HIS A 248 -13.00 1.23 7.74
CA HIS A 248 -13.51 1.31 9.11
C HIS A 248 -12.72 2.33 9.95
N PHE A 249 -13.20 2.57 11.17
CA PHE A 249 -12.52 3.37 12.20
C PHE A 249 -12.78 2.81 13.60
N PRO A 250 -11.89 3.03 14.59
CA PRO A 250 -12.04 2.45 15.93
C PRO A 250 -13.06 3.21 16.78
N LYS A 251 -13.40 2.65 17.95
CA LYS A 251 -14.42 3.20 18.88
C LYS A 251 -13.86 4.20 19.90
N ASP A 252 -12.63 4.67 19.71
CA ASP A 252 -11.98 5.64 20.59
C ASP A 252 -12.82 6.91 20.75
N ALA A 253 -13.02 7.32 22.00
CA ALA A 253 -13.96 8.37 22.34
C ALA A 253 -13.62 9.73 21.71
N HIS A 254 -12.33 10.04 21.51
CA HIS A 254 -11.89 11.28 20.87
C HIS A 254 -12.08 11.27 19.35
N GLY A 255 -12.22 10.09 18.73
CA GLY A 255 -12.34 9.90 17.29
C GLY A 255 -13.78 10.06 16.77
N LEU A 256 -14.07 9.41 15.64
CA LEU A 256 -15.31 9.62 14.88
C LEU A 256 -16.55 8.91 15.45
N ALA A 257 -16.38 7.94 16.35
CA ALA A 257 -17.49 7.15 16.89
C ALA A 257 -18.49 8.01 17.67
N ASP A 258 -19.77 7.85 17.35
CA ASP A 258 -20.88 8.59 17.97
C ASP A 258 -20.63 10.10 18.06
N PHE A 259 -20.09 10.69 16.98
CA PHE A 259 -19.38 11.97 17.00
C PHE A 259 -20.15 13.11 17.68
N ASP A 260 -21.43 13.26 17.38
CA ASP A 260 -22.30 14.32 17.90
C ASP A 260 -23.43 13.81 18.82
N GLY A 261 -23.25 12.63 19.42
CA GLY A 261 -24.16 12.03 20.41
C GLY A 261 -24.76 10.69 20.01
N GLY A 262 -24.60 10.29 18.76
CA GLY A 262 -24.96 8.98 18.22
C GLY A 262 -24.35 8.77 16.84
N PRO A 263 -24.73 7.69 16.12
CA PRO A 263 -24.15 7.34 14.82
C PRO A 263 -24.20 8.49 13.81
N LEU A 264 -23.03 8.98 13.40
CA LEU A 264 -22.91 10.10 12.46
C LEU A 264 -22.07 9.72 11.24
N TYR A 265 -20.83 9.27 11.49
CA TYR A 265 -19.90 8.82 10.45
C TYR A 265 -20.16 7.36 10.10
N GLU A 266 -20.64 6.57 11.06
CA GLU A 266 -20.99 5.16 10.93
C GLU A 266 -22.46 4.94 10.56
N TYR A 267 -22.79 3.75 10.04
CA TYR A 267 -24.18 3.36 9.89
C TYR A 267 -24.86 3.19 11.27
N PRO A 268 -26.13 3.63 11.43
CA PRO A 268 -26.84 3.49 12.69
C PRO A 268 -27.22 2.05 13.04
N ASP A 269 -27.46 1.19 12.05
CA ASP A 269 -27.73 -0.23 12.28
C ASP A 269 -26.40 -1.00 12.42
N PRO A 270 -26.10 -1.60 13.58
CA PRO A 270 -24.82 -2.27 13.82
C PRO A 270 -24.59 -3.48 12.90
N ARG A 271 -25.64 -4.07 12.31
CA ARG A 271 -25.51 -5.16 11.33
C ARG A 271 -24.85 -4.71 10.02
N LYS A 272 -24.88 -3.40 9.74
CA LYS A 272 -24.20 -2.74 8.61
C LYS A 272 -23.05 -1.83 9.08
N GLY A 273 -23.13 -1.31 10.30
CA GLY A 273 -22.22 -0.27 10.84
C GLY A 273 -21.07 -0.77 11.69
N GLU A 274 -20.91 -2.09 11.89
CA GLU A 274 -19.81 -2.62 12.70
C GLU A 274 -19.13 -3.83 12.04
N HIS A 275 -17.82 -3.93 12.24
CA HIS A 275 -17.06 -5.18 12.06
C HIS A 275 -16.97 -5.90 13.41
N PRO A 276 -17.75 -6.97 13.64
CA PRO A 276 -17.83 -7.61 14.95
C PRO A 276 -16.50 -8.24 15.37
N ASP A 277 -15.75 -8.83 14.43
CA ASP A 277 -14.48 -9.50 14.71
C ASP A 277 -13.34 -8.50 15.00
N TRP A 278 -13.44 -7.26 14.49
CA TRP A 278 -12.43 -6.22 14.69
C TRP A 278 -12.78 -5.25 15.83
N GLY A 279 -14.05 -5.21 16.24
CA GLY A 279 -14.54 -4.26 17.24
C GLY A 279 -14.61 -2.81 16.73
N THR A 280 -14.63 -2.59 15.42
CA THR A 280 -14.58 -1.26 14.78
C THR A 280 -15.92 -0.86 14.16
N LYS A 281 -16.06 0.43 13.82
CA LYS A 281 -17.23 1.01 13.14
C LYS A 281 -16.99 1.11 11.63
N ILE A 282 -18.03 0.94 10.83
CA ILE A 282 -18.01 1.03 9.36
C ILE A 282 -18.62 2.36 8.93
N PHE A 283 -17.93 3.08 8.05
CA PHE A 283 -18.39 4.35 7.50
C PHE A 283 -19.73 4.20 6.76
N ASN A 284 -20.62 5.19 6.95
CA ASN A 284 -21.87 5.30 6.22
C ASN A 284 -21.65 5.84 4.80
N TYR A 285 -21.26 4.95 3.87
CA TYR A 285 -21.07 5.30 2.46
C TYR A 285 -22.35 5.83 1.77
N GLY A 286 -23.53 5.59 2.33
CA GLY A 286 -24.78 6.17 1.84
C GLY A 286 -24.93 7.66 2.12
N LYS A 287 -24.18 8.20 3.10
CA LYS A 287 -24.29 9.59 3.53
C LYS A 287 -23.30 10.50 2.76
N ALA A 288 -23.82 11.57 2.18
CA ALA A 288 -23.07 12.44 1.27
C ALA A 288 -21.85 13.10 1.94
N GLU A 289 -22.04 13.62 3.15
CA GLU A 289 -21.01 14.28 3.94
C GLU A 289 -19.89 13.30 4.36
N VAL A 290 -20.26 12.06 4.68
CA VAL A 290 -19.30 10.99 5.03
C VAL A 290 -18.48 10.57 3.82
N LYS A 291 -19.13 10.39 2.65
CA LYS A 291 -18.40 10.19 1.39
C LYS A 291 -17.45 11.35 1.11
N ASN A 292 -17.88 12.58 1.35
CA ASN A 292 -17.05 13.75 1.07
C ASN A 292 -15.87 13.89 2.03
N PHE A 293 -16.03 13.51 3.29
CA PHE A 293 -14.93 13.35 4.24
C PHE A 293 -13.89 12.37 3.71
N LEU A 294 -14.30 11.15 3.31
CA LEU A 294 -13.35 10.16 2.79
C LEU A 294 -12.68 10.63 1.49
N ILE A 295 -13.45 11.14 0.53
CA ILE A 295 -12.92 11.69 -0.72
C ILE A 295 -11.95 12.85 -0.46
N GLY A 296 -12.30 13.74 0.47
CA GLY A 296 -11.46 14.86 0.86
C GLY A 296 -10.12 14.41 1.45
N SER A 297 -10.13 13.37 2.30
CA SER A 297 -8.89 12.82 2.89
C SER A 297 -7.96 12.26 1.81
N ALA A 298 -8.48 11.44 0.88
CA ALA A 298 -7.72 10.88 -0.22
C ALA A 298 -7.14 11.96 -1.14
N LEU A 299 -7.93 12.98 -1.47
CA LEU A 299 -7.48 14.11 -2.29
C LEU A 299 -6.40 14.91 -1.59
N GLN A 300 -6.49 15.13 -0.27
CA GLN A 300 -5.47 15.89 0.44
C GLN A 300 -4.12 15.17 0.41
N TRP A 301 -4.08 13.85 0.56
CA TRP A 301 -2.84 13.08 0.42
C TRP A 301 -2.17 13.29 -0.95
N VAL A 302 -2.95 13.30 -2.02
CA VAL A 302 -2.42 13.48 -3.38
C VAL A 302 -2.11 14.94 -3.72
N ASP A 303 -2.96 15.89 -3.29
CA ASP A 303 -2.88 17.32 -3.61
C ASP A 303 -1.84 18.05 -2.76
N VAL A 304 -1.91 17.88 -1.44
CA VAL A 304 -1.14 18.65 -0.46
C VAL A 304 0.17 17.94 -0.11
N TYR A 305 0.13 16.61 0.01
CA TYR A 305 1.30 15.81 0.38
C TYR A 305 1.99 15.14 -0.82
N HIS A 306 1.52 15.39 -2.05
CA HIS A 306 2.08 14.92 -3.31
C HIS A 306 2.15 13.38 -3.49
N ILE A 307 1.43 12.60 -2.68
CA ILE A 307 1.44 11.12 -2.75
C ILE A 307 1.10 10.63 -4.17
N ASP A 308 1.82 9.59 -4.64
CA ASP A 308 1.71 9.04 -6.01
C ASP A 308 0.72 7.88 -6.12
N GLY A 309 0.29 7.31 -5.01
CA GLY A 309 -0.77 6.31 -5.02
C GLY A 309 -1.34 6.03 -3.64
N LEU A 310 -2.57 5.51 -3.62
CA LEU A 310 -3.24 5.05 -2.41
C LEU A 310 -3.54 3.57 -2.55
N ARG A 311 -3.16 2.78 -1.53
CA ARG A 311 -3.54 1.38 -1.40
C ARG A 311 -4.67 1.26 -0.38
N VAL A 312 -5.75 0.62 -0.77
CA VAL A 312 -6.93 0.38 0.07
C VAL A 312 -6.88 -1.04 0.60
N ASP A 313 -6.75 -1.15 1.91
CA ASP A 313 -6.85 -2.41 2.66
C ASP A 313 -8.27 -2.96 2.67
N ALA A 314 -8.37 -4.29 2.67
CA ALA A 314 -9.59 -5.04 2.92
C ALA A 314 -10.80 -4.53 2.11
N VAL A 315 -10.65 -4.31 0.80
CA VAL A 315 -11.73 -3.83 -0.08
C VAL A 315 -12.96 -4.74 -0.01
N ALA A 316 -12.75 -6.06 0.18
CA ALA A 316 -13.82 -7.02 0.39
C ALA A 316 -14.72 -6.67 1.61
N SER A 317 -14.13 -6.13 2.69
CA SER A 317 -14.88 -5.71 3.88
C SER A 317 -15.88 -4.59 3.59
N MET A 318 -15.60 -3.78 2.57
CA MET A 318 -16.48 -2.71 2.11
C MET A 318 -17.50 -3.22 1.10
N LEU A 319 -17.11 -4.13 0.20
CA LEU A 319 -17.97 -4.62 -0.89
C LEU A 319 -19.09 -5.56 -0.44
N TYR A 320 -18.90 -6.30 0.66
CA TYR A 320 -19.87 -7.30 1.12
C TYR A 320 -20.50 -6.92 2.47
N LEU A 321 -21.83 -6.87 2.51
CA LEU A 321 -22.62 -6.57 3.71
C LEU A 321 -22.48 -7.67 4.77
N ASP A 322 -22.21 -8.90 4.35
CA ASP A 322 -22.03 -10.08 5.19
C ASP A 322 -20.56 -10.39 5.55
N TYR A 323 -19.61 -9.53 5.17
CA TYR A 323 -18.20 -9.72 5.52
C TYR A 323 -18.00 -9.84 7.04
N GLY A 324 -17.44 -10.97 7.47
CA GLY A 324 -17.22 -11.30 8.88
C GLY A 324 -18.50 -11.51 9.69
N LYS A 325 -19.66 -11.76 9.05
CA LYS A 325 -20.97 -11.89 9.73
C LYS A 325 -21.64 -13.23 9.41
N LYS A 326 -22.29 -13.82 10.41
CA LYS A 326 -23.06 -15.07 10.24
C LYS A 326 -24.46 -14.78 9.68
N PRO A 327 -25.17 -15.80 9.14
CA PRO A 327 -26.58 -15.66 8.76
C PRO A 327 -27.42 -15.07 9.90
N GLY A 328 -28.24 -14.06 9.58
CA GLY A 328 -29.06 -13.32 10.55
C GLY A 328 -28.35 -12.15 11.25
N GLN A 329 -27.04 -11.98 11.05
CA GLN A 329 -26.25 -10.85 11.60
C GLN A 329 -26.01 -9.71 10.60
N TRP A 330 -26.53 -9.82 9.38
CA TRP A 330 -26.43 -8.81 8.31
C TRP A 330 -27.79 -8.63 7.62
N ILE A 331 -27.91 -7.58 6.81
CA ILE A 331 -29.12 -7.22 6.07
C ILE A 331 -28.77 -7.14 4.57
N PRO A 332 -29.57 -7.74 3.67
CA PRO A 332 -29.34 -7.63 2.25
C PRO A 332 -29.55 -6.22 1.70
N ASN A 333 -29.00 -5.96 0.53
CA ASN A 333 -29.28 -4.74 -0.24
C ASN A 333 -30.73 -4.74 -0.75
N GLU A 334 -31.13 -3.63 -1.38
CA GLU A 334 -32.49 -3.45 -1.93
C GLU A 334 -32.89 -4.47 -3.01
N HIS A 335 -31.93 -5.22 -3.56
CA HIS A 335 -32.13 -6.29 -4.54
C HIS A 335 -32.06 -7.69 -3.94
N GLY A 336 -31.87 -7.82 -2.62
CA GLY A 336 -31.80 -9.11 -1.92
C GLY A 336 -30.41 -9.76 -1.90
N GLY A 337 -29.39 -9.12 -2.47
CA GLY A 337 -28.00 -9.60 -2.49
C GLY A 337 -27.18 -9.11 -1.30
N ASN A 338 -25.92 -9.55 -1.21
CA ASN A 338 -24.97 -9.16 -0.17
C ASN A 338 -24.01 -8.05 -0.60
N GLU A 339 -24.15 -7.52 -1.81
CA GLU A 339 -23.32 -6.44 -2.33
C GLU A 339 -23.67 -5.12 -1.65
N ASN A 340 -22.65 -4.39 -1.19
CA ASN A 340 -22.79 -3.06 -0.61
C ASN A 340 -22.79 -2.02 -1.74
N LEU A 341 -23.98 -1.73 -2.28
CA LEU A 341 -24.15 -0.82 -3.42
C LEU A 341 -23.58 0.57 -3.15
N GLU A 342 -23.68 1.07 -1.91
CA GLU A 342 -23.14 2.39 -1.56
C GLU A 342 -21.60 2.42 -1.59
N ALA A 343 -20.94 1.35 -1.17
CA ALA A 343 -19.48 1.23 -1.25
C ALA A 343 -18.99 1.08 -2.71
N ILE A 344 -19.74 0.35 -3.54
CA ILE A 344 -19.44 0.20 -4.97
C ILE A 344 -19.47 1.57 -5.67
N GLU A 345 -20.52 2.36 -5.46
CA GLU A 345 -20.63 3.70 -6.03
C GLU A 345 -19.57 4.65 -5.47
N PHE A 346 -19.24 4.53 -4.19
CA PHE A 346 -18.13 5.27 -3.59
C PHE A 346 -16.79 4.98 -4.31
N PHE A 347 -16.45 3.72 -4.56
CA PHE A 347 -15.22 3.36 -5.26
C PHE A 347 -15.19 3.87 -6.70
N LYS A 348 -16.29 3.71 -7.45
CA LYS A 348 -16.41 4.26 -8.81
C LYS A 348 -16.16 5.76 -8.81
N HIS A 349 -16.74 6.48 -7.85
CA HIS A 349 -16.61 7.94 -7.73
C HIS A 349 -15.18 8.35 -7.41
N ILE A 350 -14.59 7.83 -6.32
CA ILE A 350 -13.27 8.25 -5.86
C ILE A 350 -12.15 7.88 -6.84
N ASN A 351 -12.19 6.67 -7.42
CA ASN A 351 -11.16 6.23 -8.36
C ASN A 351 -11.20 7.05 -9.65
N THR A 352 -12.40 7.37 -10.15
CA THR A 352 -12.58 8.27 -11.30
C THR A 352 -12.06 9.68 -11.00
N LEU A 353 -12.33 10.18 -9.80
CA LEU A 353 -11.87 11.49 -9.38
C LEU A 353 -10.34 11.58 -9.28
N ILE A 354 -9.70 10.65 -8.57
CA ILE A 354 -8.24 10.65 -8.36
C ILE A 354 -7.53 10.50 -9.70
N ARG A 355 -7.92 9.51 -10.52
CA ARG A 355 -7.27 9.26 -11.82
C ARG A 355 -7.52 10.37 -12.83
N GLY A 356 -8.68 11.04 -12.76
CA GLY A 356 -9.02 12.16 -13.65
C GLY A 356 -8.32 13.46 -13.27
N ARG A 357 -8.31 13.83 -11.98
CA ARG A 357 -7.69 15.08 -11.50
C ARG A 357 -6.17 14.99 -11.41
N TYR A 358 -5.62 13.82 -11.09
CA TYR A 358 -4.20 13.62 -10.88
C TYR A 358 -3.66 12.47 -11.75
N PRO A 359 -3.56 12.65 -13.08
CA PRO A 359 -3.03 11.63 -13.99
C PRO A 359 -1.67 11.09 -13.54
N GLY A 360 -1.50 9.77 -13.66
CA GLY A 360 -0.32 9.05 -13.21
C GLY A 360 -0.37 8.59 -11.74
N THR A 361 -1.33 9.08 -10.95
CA THR A 361 -1.58 8.56 -9.60
C THR A 361 -2.27 7.20 -9.68
N VAL A 362 -1.90 6.26 -8.81
CA VAL A 362 -2.44 4.90 -8.82
C VAL A 362 -3.34 4.63 -7.60
N MET A 363 -4.46 3.95 -7.85
CA MET A 363 -5.32 3.40 -6.79
C MET A 363 -5.13 1.88 -6.77
N ILE A 364 -4.74 1.32 -5.64
CA ILE A 364 -4.40 -0.10 -5.50
C ILE A 364 -5.40 -0.75 -4.56
N ALA A 365 -6.02 -1.86 -4.98
CA ALA A 365 -6.95 -2.62 -4.16
C ALA A 365 -6.30 -3.89 -3.60
N GLU A 366 -6.43 -4.11 -2.30
CA GLU A 366 -6.36 -5.45 -1.72
C GLU A 366 -7.78 -5.99 -1.60
N GLU A 367 -8.13 -6.89 -2.51
CA GLU A 367 -9.45 -7.49 -2.59
C GLU A 367 -9.25 -9.01 -2.67
N SER A 368 -9.60 -9.68 -1.57
CA SER A 368 -9.27 -11.09 -1.30
C SER A 368 -10.37 -12.08 -1.70
N THR A 369 -11.43 -11.62 -2.36
CA THR A 369 -12.45 -12.47 -2.98
C THR A 369 -12.29 -12.51 -4.52
N ALA A 370 -13.22 -13.19 -5.19
CA ALA A 370 -13.25 -13.29 -6.64
C ALA A 370 -14.09 -12.17 -7.28
N TRP A 371 -14.16 -10.98 -6.67
CA TRP A 371 -14.92 -9.87 -7.26
C TRP A 371 -14.32 -9.49 -8.63
N PRO A 372 -15.13 -9.44 -9.70
CA PRO A 372 -14.62 -9.21 -11.05
C PRO A 372 -14.42 -7.73 -11.34
N LYS A 373 -13.49 -7.42 -12.26
CA LYS A 373 -13.26 -6.09 -12.83
C LYS A 373 -12.91 -5.02 -11.78
N ILE A 374 -12.14 -5.38 -10.76
CA ILE A 374 -11.62 -4.43 -9.76
C ILE A 374 -10.84 -3.31 -10.46
N THR A 375 -10.01 -3.68 -11.43
CA THR A 375 -9.20 -2.76 -12.23
C THR A 375 -9.84 -2.39 -13.57
N GLY A 376 -11.08 -2.81 -13.83
CA GLY A 376 -11.82 -2.46 -15.04
C GLY A 376 -12.40 -1.05 -14.99
N ASP A 377 -12.73 -0.49 -16.16
CA ASP A 377 -13.33 0.84 -16.27
C ASP A 377 -14.77 0.86 -15.72
N VAL A 378 -15.21 2.01 -15.20
CA VAL A 378 -16.55 2.18 -14.59
C VAL A 378 -17.67 1.88 -15.59
N GLU A 379 -17.52 2.33 -16.83
CA GLU A 379 -18.49 2.16 -17.93
C GLU A 379 -18.78 0.67 -18.21
N ASP A 380 -17.80 -0.21 -17.96
CA ASP A 380 -17.91 -1.66 -18.15
C ASP A 380 -18.30 -2.41 -16.86
N GLY A 381 -18.74 -1.68 -15.83
CA GLY A 381 -19.11 -2.23 -14.52
C GLY A 381 -17.93 -2.51 -13.59
N GLY A 382 -16.74 -2.00 -13.89
CA GLY A 382 -15.57 -2.10 -13.01
C GLY A 382 -15.53 -1.07 -11.89
N LEU A 383 -14.56 -1.21 -10.98
CA LEU A 383 -14.34 -0.28 -9.86
C LEU A 383 -13.25 0.76 -10.13
N ASN A 384 -12.61 0.71 -11.29
CA ASN A 384 -11.65 1.70 -11.78
C ASN A 384 -10.34 1.82 -10.98
N PHE A 385 -9.99 0.84 -10.15
CA PHE A 385 -8.67 0.75 -9.53
C PHE A 385 -7.59 0.63 -10.61
N SER A 386 -6.39 1.13 -10.33
CA SER A 386 -5.23 1.02 -11.20
C SER A 386 -4.62 -0.38 -11.14
N TYR A 387 -4.59 -0.98 -9.95
CA TYR A 387 -4.06 -2.32 -9.71
C TYR A 387 -4.84 -3.08 -8.63
N LYS A 388 -4.73 -4.42 -8.65
CA LYS A 388 -5.22 -5.34 -7.62
C LYS A 388 -4.06 -6.19 -7.10
N TRP A 389 -3.95 -6.39 -5.79
CA TRP A 389 -3.04 -7.39 -5.23
C TRP A 389 -3.47 -8.80 -5.64
N ASN A 390 -2.54 -9.62 -6.14
CA ASN A 390 -2.82 -10.99 -6.56
C ASN A 390 -2.71 -11.97 -5.36
N MET A 391 -3.73 -11.95 -4.50
CA MET A 391 -3.79 -12.81 -3.31
C MET A 391 -3.79 -14.31 -3.67
N GLY A 392 -4.43 -14.68 -4.78
CA GLY A 392 -4.42 -16.07 -5.27
C GLY A 392 -3.01 -16.56 -5.61
N TRP A 393 -2.24 -15.76 -6.35
CA TRP A 393 -0.83 -16.05 -6.65
C TRP A 393 -0.01 -16.12 -5.36
N MET A 394 -0.22 -15.19 -4.42
CA MET A 394 0.53 -15.14 -3.17
C MET A 394 0.34 -16.43 -2.36
N HIS A 395 -0.91 -16.88 -2.18
CA HIS A 395 -1.20 -18.10 -1.44
C HIS A 395 -0.59 -19.33 -2.10
N ASP A 396 -0.79 -19.49 -3.41
CA ASP A 396 -0.23 -20.63 -4.14
C ASP A 396 1.30 -20.64 -4.15
N PHE A 397 1.92 -19.46 -4.29
CA PHE A 397 3.36 -19.28 -4.21
C PHE A 397 3.89 -19.71 -2.83
N ILE A 398 3.32 -19.16 -1.75
CA ILE A 398 3.77 -19.47 -0.39
C ILE A 398 3.57 -20.96 -0.07
N ASP A 399 2.42 -21.52 -0.42
CA ASP A 399 2.12 -22.94 -0.22
C ASP A 399 3.15 -23.82 -0.92
N TYR A 400 3.42 -23.55 -2.20
CA TYR A 400 4.40 -24.32 -2.97
C TYR A 400 5.81 -24.22 -2.38
N MET A 401 6.22 -23.02 -1.97
CA MET A 401 7.55 -22.80 -1.42
C MET A 401 7.75 -23.46 -0.04
N LYS A 402 6.67 -23.64 0.74
CA LYS A 402 6.67 -24.35 2.02
C LYS A 402 6.78 -25.88 1.88
N LEU A 403 6.33 -26.44 0.77
CA LEU A 403 6.37 -27.88 0.56
C LEU A 403 7.82 -28.40 0.56
N ASP A 404 8.04 -29.50 1.28
CA ASP A 404 9.23 -30.33 1.09
C ASP A 404 9.44 -30.54 -0.42
N PRO A 405 10.64 -30.28 -0.96
CA PRO A 405 10.92 -30.36 -2.39
C PRO A 405 10.47 -31.67 -3.04
N TYR A 406 10.42 -32.78 -2.31
CA TYR A 406 9.94 -34.07 -2.82
C TYR A 406 8.46 -34.03 -3.26
N PHE A 407 7.61 -33.28 -2.55
CA PHE A 407 6.16 -33.19 -2.83
C PHE A 407 5.80 -32.14 -3.89
N ARG A 408 6.76 -31.33 -4.34
CA ARG A 408 6.51 -30.26 -5.32
C ARG A 408 6.05 -30.79 -6.68
N LYS A 409 6.49 -31.98 -7.08
CA LYS A 409 6.07 -32.63 -8.33
C LYS A 409 4.55 -32.81 -8.41
N ASP A 410 3.89 -33.09 -7.29
CA ASP A 410 2.45 -33.34 -7.23
C ASP A 410 1.65 -32.03 -7.00
N ASN A 411 2.34 -30.89 -6.87
CA ASN A 411 1.76 -29.58 -6.58
C ASN A 411 2.27 -28.49 -7.54
N HIS A 412 2.88 -28.88 -8.66
CA HIS A 412 3.52 -27.99 -9.62
C HIS A 412 2.57 -26.93 -10.19
N ASN A 413 1.28 -27.27 -10.25
CA ASN A 413 0.21 -26.37 -10.70
C ASN A 413 0.04 -25.12 -9.84
N LYS A 414 0.42 -25.12 -8.57
CA LYS A 414 0.34 -23.92 -7.71
C LYS A 414 1.10 -22.74 -8.32
N MET A 415 2.26 -23.00 -8.91
CA MET A 415 3.08 -21.95 -9.53
C MET A 415 2.61 -21.56 -10.94
N THR A 416 1.79 -22.39 -11.59
CA THR A 416 1.34 -22.12 -12.99
C THR A 416 -0.09 -21.61 -13.08
N PHE A 417 -0.91 -21.86 -12.05
CA PHE A 417 -2.34 -21.56 -12.07
C PHE A 417 -2.63 -20.06 -12.19
N ALA A 418 -1.84 -19.21 -11.54
CA ALA A 418 -2.00 -17.75 -11.61
C ALA A 418 -1.95 -17.19 -13.04
N MET A 419 -1.24 -17.87 -13.94
CA MET A 419 -1.23 -17.48 -15.35
C MET A 419 -2.62 -17.61 -15.99
N SER A 420 -3.43 -18.60 -15.61
CA SER A 420 -4.76 -18.84 -16.21
C SER A 420 -5.72 -17.65 -16.16
N TYR A 421 -5.51 -16.73 -15.21
CA TYR A 421 -6.30 -15.51 -15.03
C TYR A 421 -5.45 -14.23 -15.07
N ASN A 422 -4.18 -14.27 -15.50
CA ASN A 422 -3.25 -13.14 -15.38
C ASN A 422 -3.70 -11.85 -16.13
N GLU A 423 -4.47 -11.96 -17.21
CA GLU A 423 -5.04 -10.79 -17.92
C GLU A 423 -6.39 -10.31 -17.35
N ALA A 424 -6.96 -11.00 -16.33
CA ALA A 424 -8.26 -10.62 -15.78
C ALA A 424 -8.21 -9.28 -15.03
N GLU A 425 -7.07 -8.95 -14.44
CA GLU A 425 -6.83 -7.70 -13.73
C GLU A 425 -5.39 -7.22 -13.93
N ARG A 426 -5.14 -5.96 -13.59
CA ARG A 426 -3.78 -5.42 -13.52
C ARG A 426 -3.19 -5.77 -12.16
N TYR A 427 -2.38 -6.83 -12.11
CA TYR A 427 -1.91 -7.38 -10.84
C TYR A 427 -0.61 -6.78 -10.29
N ILE A 428 -0.54 -6.66 -8.97
CA ILE A 428 0.70 -6.61 -8.18
C ILE A 428 0.87 -7.97 -7.50
N LEU A 429 2.03 -8.60 -7.68
CA LEU A 429 2.43 -9.80 -6.96
C LEU A 429 3.00 -9.38 -5.60
N VAL A 430 2.37 -9.84 -4.52
CA VAL A 430 2.61 -9.32 -3.18
C VAL A 430 3.09 -10.40 -2.22
N LEU A 431 4.12 -10.07 -1.45
CA LEU A 431 4.49 -10.76 -0.22
C LEU A 431 4.59 -9.66 0.85
N SER A 432 3.44 -9.30 1.43
CA SER A 432 3.28 -8.14 2.31
C SER A 432 3.59 -8.48 3.78
N HIS A 433 3.48 -7.46 4.63
CA HIS A 433 3.64 -7.56 6.08
C HIS A 433 2.77 -8.66 6.71
N ASP A 434 1.52 -8.83 6.24
CA ASP A 434 0.57 -9.82 6.74
C ASP A 434 1.06 -11.25 6.61
N GLU A 435 1.99 -11.53 5.69
CA GLU A 435 2.48 -12.87 5.45
C GLU A 435 3.66 -13.25 6.33
N VAL A 436 4.20 -12.34 7.14
CA VAL A 436 5.38 -12.58 8.00
C VAL A 436 5.14 -12.25 9.47
N VAL A 437 3.90 -12.43 9.92
CA VAL A 437 3.41 -12.19 11.30
C VAL A 437 2.48 -13.31 11.77
N HIS A 438 2.01 -13.21 13.01
CA HIS A 438 0.94 -14.05 13.56
C HIS A 438 1.14 -15.56 13.37
N LEU A 439 2.36 -16.04 13.66
CA LEU A 439 2.74 -17.45 13.56
C LEU A 439 2.82 -18.00 12.12
N LYS A 440 2.73 -17.15 11.09
CA LYS A 440 2.93 -17.56 9.70
C LYS A 440 4.42 -17.82 9.38
N GLY A 441 5.35 -17.32 10.18
CA GLY A 441 6.80 -17.35 10.00
C GLY A 441 7.31 -16.30 9.01
N SER A 442 8.59 -15.91 9.12
CA SER A 442 9.26 -15.12 8.07
C SER A 442 9.36 -15.90 6.75
N MET A 443 9.64 -15.23 5.63
CA MET A 443 9.82 -15.93 4.36
C MET A 443 10.95 -16.96 4.39
N LEU A 444 12.04 -16.69 5.12
CA LEU A 444 13.11 -17.68 5.29
C LEU A 444 12.64 -18.87 6.14
N ALA A 445 11.88 -18.62 7.21
CA ALA A 445 11.37 -19.67 8.09
C ALA A 445 10.40 -20.62 7.38
N LYS A 446 9.66 -20.12 6.37
CA LYS A 446 8.76 -20.92 5.53
C LYS A 446 9.49 -21.91 4.61
N MET A 447 10.78 -21.72 4.34
CA MET A 447 11.52 -22.60 3.43
C MET A 447 11.91 -23.91 4.13
N PRO A 448 11.67 -25.09 3.53
CA PRO A 448 12.11 -26.38 4.07
C PRO A 448 13.61 -26.65 3.80
N GLY A 449 14.13 -27.70 4.44
CA GLY A 449 15.49 -28.19 4.25
C GLY A 449 16.48 -27.70 5.31
N LEU A 450 17.76 -27.98 5.05
CA LEU A 450 18.87 -27.50 5.88
C LEU A 450 19.01 -25.98 5.74
N GLU A 451 19.74 -25.35 6.67
CA GLU A 451 19.88 -23.90 6.72
C GLU A 451 20.28 -23.27 5.37
N VAL A 452 21.32 -23.78 4.72
CA VAL A 452 21.76 -23.28 3.40
C VAL A 452 20.71 -23.50 2.29
N ASP A 453 19.94 -24.60 2.36
CA ASP A 453 18.88 -24.88 1.41
C ASP A 453 17.75 -23.87 1.53
N LYS A 454 17.47 -23.37 2.74
CA LYS A 454 16.44 -22.35 2.96
C LYS A 454 16.75 -21.07 2.20
N TYR A 455 17.99 -20.57 2.27
CA TYR A 455 18.41 -19.38 1.52
C TYR A 455 18.36 -19.61 0.01
N ARG A 456 18.86 -20.77 -0.46
CA ARG A 456 18.85 -21.12 -1.89
C ARG A 456 17.43 -21.27 -2.45
N ASN A 457 16.55 -21.92 -1.69
CA ASN A 457 15.14 -22.07 -2.02
C ASN A 457 14.42 -20.71 -2.06
N LEU A 458 14.67 -19.83 -1.09
CA LEU A 458 14.12 -18.47 -1.08
C LEU A 458 14.54 -17.67 -2.33
N MET A 459 15.81 -17.74 -2.69
CA MET A 459 16.34 -17.11 -3.92
C MET A 459 15.68 -17.65 -5.20
N ALA A 460 15.44 -18.96 -5.27
CA ALA A 460 14.70 -19.57 -6.38
C ALA A 460 13.25 -19.06 -6.46
N GLY A 461 12.57 -18.95 -5.32
CA GLY A 461 11.23 -18.37 -5.22
C GLY A 461 11.20 -16.90 -5.68
N TYR A 462 12.13 -16.08 -5.23
CA TYR A 462 12.21 -14.67 -5.64
C TYR A 462 12.52 -14.49 -7.13
N ALA A 463 13.36 -15.34 -7.71
CA ALA A 463 13.59 -15.33 -9.16
C ALA A 463 12.30 -15.64 -9.94
N PHE A 464 11.49 -16.59 -9.44
CA PHE A 464 10.19 -16.89 -10.03
C PHE A 464 9.23 -15.71 -9.93
N MET A 465 9.09 -15.11 -8.73
CA MET A 465 8.27 -13.91 -8.52
C MET A 465 8.68 -12.77 -9.44
N MET A 466 9.99 -12.53 -9.59
CA MET A 466 10.49 -11.46 -10.45
C MET A 466 10.20 -11.72 -11.92
N GLY A 467 10.35 -12.97 -12.35
CA GLY A 467 10.07 -13.43 -13.71
C GLY A 467 8.58 -13.49 -14.06
N HIS A 468 7.68 -13.76 -13.11
CA HIS A 468 6.23 -13.83 -13.35
C HIS A 468 5.67 -12.46 -13.81
N PRO A 469 4.66 -12.39 -14.70
CA PRO A 469 4.01 -11.12 -15.04
C PRO A 469 3.31 -10.46 -13.85
N GLY A 470 3.29 -9.13 -13.83
CA GLY A 470 2.69 -8.30 -12.77
C GLY A 470 3.72 -7.45 -12.02
N LYS A 471 3.26 -6.38 -11.36
CA LYS A 471 4.13 -5.51 -10.56
C LYS A 471 4.60 -6.21 -9.29
N LYS A 472 5.62 -5.69 -8.59
CA LYS A 472 6.29 -6.39 -7.49
C LYS A 472 6.12 -5.63 -6.18
N LEU A 473 5.76 -6.32 -5.10
CA LEU A 473 5.78 -5.77 -3.75
C LEU A 473 6.44 -6.77 -2.80
N LEU A 474 7.40 -6.28 -2.03
CA LEU A 474 8.03 -7.01 -0.94
C LEU A 474 8.05 -6.14 0.32
N PHE A 475 7.58 -6.70 1.43
CA PHE A 475 7.71 -6.08 2.75
C PHE A 475 9.15 -6.09 3.27
N MET A 476 9.50 -5.03 3.98
CA MET A 476 10.80 -4.83 4.60
C MET A 476 11.29 -6.04 5.42
N GLY A 477 12.59 -6.32 5.34
CA GLY A 477 13.23 -7.46 6.03
C GLY A 477 13.29 -8.74 5.20
N GLN A 478 12.36 -8.92 4.27
CA GLN A 478 12.30 -10.14 3.46
C GLN A 478 13.38 -10.19 2.37
N ASP A 479 13.86 -9.04 1.89
CA ASP A 479 14.88 -8.92 0.85
C ASP A 479 16.28 -9.33 1.33
N PHE A 480 16.56 -9.27 2.63
CA PHE A 480 17.76 -9.85 3.24
C PHE A 480 17.50 -11.11 4.05
N ALA A 481 16.33 -11.73 3.84
CA ALA A 481 15.94 -12.99 4.46
C ALA A 481 15.93 -12.94 6.00
N GLN A 482 15.30 -11.93 6.61
CA GLN A 482 15.13 -11.89 8.07
C GLN A 482 14.59 -13.23 8.60
N GLY A 483 15.21 -13.74 9.67
CA GLY A 483 14.87 -15.05 10.23
C GLY A 483 13.62 -15.04 11.11
N THR A 484 13.37 -13.92 11.82
CA THR A 484 12.24 -13.79 12.73
C THR A 484 11.03 -13.15 12.05
N GLU A 485 9.83 -13.42 12.56
CA GLU A 485 8.63 -12.68 12.18
C GLU A 485 8.80 -11.18 12.45
N TRP A 486 8.14 -10.37 11.64
CA TRP A 486 8.06 -8.94 11.89
C TRP A 486 7.31 -8.68 13.21
N SER A 487 7.73 -7.62 13.89
CA SER A 487 7.03 -7.06 15.03
C SER A 487 7.24 -5.56 15.03
N GLU A 488 6.15 -4.81 15.10
CA GLU A 488 6.13 -3.35 15.16
C GLU A 488 6.86 -2.79 16.39
N ALA A 489 7.00 -3.60 17.45
CA ALA A 489 7.60 -3.24 18.72
C ALA A 489 9.14 -3.14 18.68
N ARG A 490 9.80 -3.66 17.64
CA ARG A 490 11.27 -3.64 17.49
C ARG A 490 11.68 -3.19 16.09
N GLU A 491 12.95 -2.84 15.92
CA GLU A 491 13.50 -2.66 14.57
C GLU A 491 13.70 -3.99 13.84
N LEU A 492 13.93 -3.93 12.53
CA LEU A 492 14.37 -5.09 11.75
C LEU A 492 15.71 -5.63 12.26
N ASP A 493 15.95 -6.92 12.02
CA ASP A 493 17.16 -7.62 12.46
C ASP A 493 18.38 -7.25 11.57
N TRP A 494 18.75 -5.97 11.46
CA TRP A 494 19.83 -5.50 10.57
C TRP A 494 21.18 -6.20 10.79
N TYR A 495 21.44 -6.67 12.01
CA TYR A 495 22.65 -7.41 12.38
C TYR A 495 22.82 -8.73 11.59
N VAL A 496 21.75 -9.30 11.03
CA VAL A 496 21.86 -10.56 10.25
C VAL A 496 22.68 -10.40 8.98
N LEU A 497 22.85 -9.16 8.50
CA LEU A 497 23.73 -8.86 7.37
C LEU A 497 25.21 -9.08 7.68
N ASP A 498 25.61 -9.34 8.93
CA ASP A 498 26.96 -9.82 9.27
C ASP A 498 27.18 -11.28 8.86
N ASN A 499 26.10 -12.05 8.69
CA ASN A 499 26.16 -13.42 8.16
C ASN A 499 26.13 -13.41 6.61
N PRO A 500 27.08 -14.11 5.94
CA PRO A 500 27.17 -14.13 4.48
C PRO A 500 25.90 -14.64 3.78
N ASN A 501 25.17 -15.60 4.35
CA ASN A 501 23.98 -16.16 3.71
C ASN A 501 22.87 -15.11 3.50
N HIS A 502 22.67 -14.21 4.47
CA HIS A 502 21.73 -13.10 4.35
C HIS A 502 22.19 -12.09 3.29
N ARG A 503 23.49 -11.78 3.25
CA ARG A 503 24.07 -10.91 2.21
C ARG A 503 23.93 -11.50 0.82
N HIS A 504 24.06 -12.82 0.65
CA HIS A 504 23.85 -13.49 -0.62
C HIS A 504 22.42 -13.32 -1.13
N VAL A 505 21.41 -13.51 -0.26
CA VAL A 505 20.00 -13.27 -0.64
C VAL A 505 19.77 -11.80 -0.98
N SER A 506 20.23 -10.88 -0.13
CA SER A 506 20.13 -9.43 -0.38
C SER A 506 20.76 -9.03 -1.72
N ARG A 507 21.96 -9.56 -2.00
CA ARG A 507 22.69 -9.30 -3.23
C ARG A 507 21.95 -9.84 -4.45
N MET A 508 21.42 -11.07 -4.38
CA MET A 508 20.66 -11.65 -5.48
C MET A 508 19.36 -10.90 -5.72
N PHE A 509 18.62 -10.52 -4.66
CA PHE A 509 17.39 -9.77 -4.79
C PHE A 509 17.62 -8.38 -5.38
N LYS A 510 18.68 -7.70 -4.94
CA LYS A 510 19.16 -6.46 -5.56
C LYS A 510 19.42 -6.63 -7.05
N ASP A 511 20.20 -7.64 -7.45
CA ASP A 511 20.49 -7.88 -8.87
C ASP A 511 19.22 -8.20 -9.68
N LEU A 512 18.25 -8.93 -9.10
CA LEU A 512 16.93 -9.16 -9.70
C LEU A 512 16.14 -7.85 -9.90
N LEU A 513 16.15 -6.93 -8.94
CA LEU A 513 15.51 -5.61 -9.06
C LEU A 513 16.16 -4.76 -10.17
N HIS A 514 17.50 -4.78 -10.26
CA HIS A 514 18.22 -4.07 -11.31
C HIS A 514 17.97 -4.66 -12.71
N ILE A 515 17.85 -5.98 -12.82
CA ILE A 515 17.38 -6.66 -14.05
C ILE A 515 15.95 -6.22 -14.37
N TYR A 516 15.04 -6.25 -13.40
CA TYR A 516 13.65 -5.82 -13.59
C TYR A 516 13.55 -4.40 -14.17
N LYS A 517 14.35 -3.45 -13.67
CA LYS A 517 14.35 -2.06 -14.16
C LYS A 517 15.02 -1.88 -15.52
N SER A 518 16.05 -2.67 -15.80
CA SER A 518 16.89 -2.49 -16.99
C SER A 518 16.29 -3.08 -18.27
N TYR A 519 15.41 -4.09 -18.14
CA TYR A 519 14.87 -4.82 -19.29
C TYR A 519 13.35 -4.62 -19.43
N PRO A 520 12.87 -3.91 -20.46
CA PRO A 520 11.43 -3.71 -20.71
C PRO A 520 10.61 -5.01 -20.78
N ALA A 521 11.24 -6.12 -21.15
CA ALA A 521 10.60 -7.44 -21.15
C ALA A 521 10.01 -7.83 -19.78
N MET A 522 10.55 -7.27 -18.70
CA MET A 522 10.14 -7.58 -17.33
C MET A 522 8.90 -6.82 -16.86
N TYR A 523 8.46 -5.76 -17.55
CA TYR A 523 7.39 -4.89 -17.05
C TYR A 523 6.45 -4.29 -18.11
N GLU A 524 6.87 -4.15 -19.37
CA GLU A 524 6.14 -3.39 -20.40
C GLU A 524 4.82 -4.08 -20.80
N GLN A 525 4.78 -5.41 -20.69
CA GLN A 525 3.66 -6.25 -21.10
C GLN A 525 3.14 -7.15 -19.97
N ASP A 526 3.21 -6.69 -18.72
CA ASP A 526 2.71 -7.46 -17.56
C ASP A 526 1.22 -7.81 -17.66
N VAL A 527 0.46 -6.98 -18.38
CA VAL A 527 -0.99 -7.07 -18.56
C VAL A 527 -1.38 -7.78 -19.86
N SER A 528 -0.43 -8.42 -20.54
CA SER A 528 -0.68 -9.13 -21.79
C SER A 528 0.05 -10.48 -21.90
N TRP A 529 -0.63 -11.49 -22.43
CA TRP A 529 -0.07 -12.77 -22.84
C TRP A 529 1.07 -12.64 -23.85
N ALA A 530 1.15 -11.55 -24.61
CA ALA A 530 2.28 -11.29 -25.49
C ALA A 530 3.61 -11.10 -24.73
N GLY A 531 3.55 -10.74 -23.44
CA GLY A 531 4.70 -10.49 -22.58
C GLY A 531 5.32 -11.72 -21.93
N PHE A 532 4.68 -12.88 -22.03
CA PHE A 532 5.08 -14.10 -21.34
C PHE A 532 4.85 -15.34 -22.20
N GLU A 533 5.76 -16.31 -22.12
CA GLU A 533 5.61 -17.59 -22.78
C GLU A 533 6.22 -18.70 -21.91
N TRP A 534 5.43 -19.71 -21.54
CA TRP A 534 5.99 -20.94 -20.97
C TRP A 534 6.88 -21.62 -22.01
N VAL A 535 8.09 -22.02 -21.60
CA VAL A 535 8.90 -22.96 -22.37
C VAL A 535 8.51 -24.36 -21.97
N ASN A 536 8.63 -24.67 -20.68
CA ASN A 536 8.09 -25.88 -20.10
C ASN A 536 7.52 -25.58 -18.71
N ALA A 537 6.20 -25.70 -18.59
CA ALA A 537 5.44 -25.53 -17.35
C ALA A 537 5.10 -26.87 -16.67
N ASN A 538 5.54 -27.99 -17.24
CA ASN A 538 5.11 -29.34 -16.89
C ASN A 538 6.27 -30.26 -16.48
N ASP A 539 7.49 -29.74 -16.31
CA ASP A 539 8.64 -30.46 -15.77
C ASP A 539 8.51 -30.65 -14.24
N SER A 540 7.35 -31.13 -13.84
CA SER A 540 6.89 -31.35 -12.47
C SER A 540 7.77 -32.38 -11.77
N TYR A 541 8.14 -33.47 -12.43
CA TYR A 541 8.99 -34.51 -11.87
C TYR A 541 10.33 -33.97 -11.36
N ARG A 542 10.95 -33.03 -12.10
CA ARG A 542 12.18 -32.35 -11.66
C ARG A 542 11.90 -31.05 -10.89
N SER A 543 10.64 -30.59 -10.92
CA SER A 543 10.17 -29.30 -10.40
C SER A 543 11.01 -28.13 -10.92
N ILE A 544 11.23 -28.13 -12.24
CA ILE A 544 11.92 -27.05 -12.95
C ILE A 544 10.90 -26.22 -13.71
N PHE A 545 10.99 -24.90 -13.60
CA PHE A 545 10.20 -23.98 -14.41
C PHE A 545 11.09 -23.32 -15.46
N SER A 546 10.62 -23.29 -16.71
CA SER A 546 11.25 -22.48 -17.75
C SER A 546 10.24 -21.66 -18.53
N PHE A 547 10.54 -20.37 -18.70
CA PHE A 547 9.65 -19.41 -19.35
C PHE A 547 10.43 -18.21 -19.89
N ILE A 548 9.81 -17.49 -20.83
CA ILE A 548 10.37 -16.33 -21.49
C ILE A 548 9.52 -15.09 -21.20
N ARG A 549 10.18 -14.00 -20.85
CA ARG A 549 9.62 -12.65 -20.79
C ARG A 549 9.96 -11.86 -22.05
N LYS A 550 9.00 -11.08 -22.57
CA LYS A 550 9.13 -10.40 -23.87
C LYS A 550 8.73 -8.93 -23.79
N ALA A 551 9.56 -8.06 -24.36
CA ALA A 551 9.21 -6.67 -24.62
C ALA A 551 8.33 -6.57 -25.88
N LYS A 552 7.62 -5.45 -26.07
CA LYS A 552 6.75 -5.25 -27.26
C LYS A 552 7.52 -5.35 -28.57
N ASN A 553 8.78 -4.90 -28.56
CA ASN A 553 9.66 -4.93 -29.73
C ASN A 553 10.38 -6.28 -29.94
N GLY A 554 10.15 -7.27 -29.06
CA GLY A 554 10.76 -8.60 -29.11
C GLY A 554 12.27 -8.66 -28.83
N LYS A 555 12.95 -7.52 -28.61
CA LYS A 555 14.38 -7.46 -28.29
C LYS A 555 14.62 -7.77 -26.82
N ASN A 556 15.80 -8.30 -26.52
CA ASN A 556 16.24 -8.61 -25.16
C ASN A 556 15.16 -9.39 -24.38
N SER A 557 14.53 -10.36 -25.04
CA SER A 557 13.66 -11.31 -24.32
C SER A 557 14.50 -12.02 -23.26
N ILE A 558 13.87 -12.44 -22.17
CA ILE A 558 14.59 -13.02 -21.03
C ILE A 558 14.10 -14.44 -20.78
N LEU A 559 15.00 -15.42 -20.87
CA LEU A 559 14.73 -16.80 -20.51
C LEU A 559 15.05 -17.02 -19.03
N PHE A 560 14.09 -17.55 -18.29
CA PHE A 560 14.27 -18.05 -16.93
C PHE A 560 14.32 -19.58 -16.97
N VAL A 561 15.26 -20.16 -16.22
CA VAL A 561 15.29 -21.58 -15.87
C VAL A 561 15.54 -21.68 -14.37
N ILE A 562 14.57 -22.23 -13.64
CA ILE A 562 14.58 -22.26 -12.18
C ILE A 562 14.34 -23.69 -11.69
N ASN A 563 15.33 -24.26 -11.03
CA ASN A 563 15.21 -25.53 -10.32
C ASN A 563 14.68 -25.28 -8.91
N MET A 564 13.55 -25.90 -8.56
CA MET A 564 12.93 -25.77 -7.24
C MET A 564 13.25 -26.98 -6.34
N THR A 565 14.38 -27.67 -6.54
CA THR A 565 14.75 -28.84 -5.74
C THR A 565 16.23 -28.83 -5.37
N PRO A 566 16.63 -29.56 -4.32
CA PRO A 566 18.04 -29.75 -3.98
C PRO A 566 18.74 -30.75 -4.93
N MET A 567 18.09 -31.18 -6.01
CA MET A 567 18.63 -32.17 -6.93
C MET A 567 19.42 -31.52 -8.06
N ARG A 568 20.51 -32.17 -8.45
CA ARG A 568 21.33 -31.81 -9.61
C ARG A 568 20.90 -32.61 -10.83
N TYR A 569 20.88 -31.98 -12.00
CA TYR A 569 20.57 -32.60 -13.29
C TYR A 569 21.66 -32.26 -14.32
N ASP A 570 22.41 -33.26 -14.76
CA ASP A 570 23.55 -33.07 -15.68
C ASP A 570 23.15 -33.13 -17.16
N ASP A 571 21.96 -33.65 -17.45
CA ASP A 571 21.37 -33.90 -18.77
C ASP A 571 20.26 -32.90 -19.12
N TYR A 572 20.17 -31.78 -18.40
CA TYR A 572 19.11 -30.80 -18.61
C TYR A 572 19.25 -30.11 -19.98
N LYS A 573 18.13 -30.06 -20.69
CA LYS A 573 17.95 -29.40 -21.98
C LYS A 573 16.67 -28.58 -21.91
N VAL A 574 16.67 -27.42 -22.56
CA VAL A 574 15.53 -26.52 -22.63
C VAL A 574 15.37 -26.00 -24.06
N GLY A 575 14.13 -26.01 -24.55
CA GLY A 575 13.78 -25.47 -25.85
C GLY A 575 13.93 -23.94 -25.89
N VAL A 576 14.36 -23.40 -27.03
CA VAL A 576 14.48 -21.95 -27.27
C VAL A 576 13.86 -21.58 -28.63
N PRO A 577 13.25 -20.39 -28.77
CA PRO A 577 12.45 -20.04 -29.94
C PRO A 577 13.28 -19.77 -31.20
N THR A 578 14.59 -19.52 -31.07
CA THR A 578 15.44 -19.09 -32.19
C THR A 578 16.86 -19.64 -32.07
N SER A 579 17.64 -19.55 -33.14
CA SER A 579 19.07 -19.86 -33.14
C SER A 579 19.96 -18.75 -32.55
N LYS A 580 19.37 -17.69 -31.97
CA LYS A 580 20.13 -16.57 -31.39
C LYS A 580 20.86 -17.01 -30.13
N LYS A 581 22.08 -16.51 -29.94
CA LYS A 581 22.87 -16.80 -28.74
C LYS A 581 22.20 -16.20 -27.50
N LEU A 582 22.24 -16.93 -26.40
CA LEU A 582 21.74 -16.46 -25.11
C LEU A 582 22.91 -16.06 -24.23
N LYS A 583 22.91 -14.83 -23.72
CA LYS A 583 23.91 -14.36 -22.75
C LYS A 583 23.40 -14.56 -21.34
N LEU A 584 24.21 -15.14 -20.47
CA LEU A 584 23.91 -15.32 -19.06
C LEU A 584 23.84 -13.95 -18.36
N LEU A 585 22.70 -13.64 -17.74
CA LEU A 585 22.47 -12.44 -16.94
C LEU A 585 22.67 -12.69 -15.44
N LEU A 586 22.19 -13.83 -14.95
CA LEU A 586 22.28 -14.21 -13.55
C LEU A 586 22.41 -15.72 -13.43
N ASP A 587 23.30 -16.16 -12.57
CA ASP A 587 23.50 -17.56 -12.17
C ASP A 587 23.64 -17.63 -10.65
N SER A 588 22.69 -18.26 -9.95
CA SER A 588 22.71 -18.38 -8.49
C SER A 588 23.88 -19.23 -7.95
N GLN A 589 24.65 -19.91 -8.81
CA GLN A 589 25.83 -20.67 -8.40
C GLN A 589 27.10 -19.81 -8.35
N LEU A 590 27.05 -18.52 -8.68
CA LEU A 590 28.19 -17.63 -8.46
C LEU A 590 28.47 -17.43 -6.97
N GLU A 591 29.74 -17.23 -6.62
CA GLU A 591 30.20 -17.01 -5.23
C GLU A 591 29.48 -15.82 -4.57
N ALA A 592 29.14 -14.78 -5.35
CA ALA A 592 28.38 -13.61 -4.89
C ALA A 592 27.01 -13.95 -4.29
N TYR A 593 26.48 -15.15 -4.59
CA TYR A 593 25.20 -15.66 -4.09
C TYR A 593 25.36 -16.93 -3.23
N GLY A 594 26.58 -17.26 -2.80
CA GLY A 594 26.86 -18.44 -1.97
C GLY A 594 26.87 -19.77 -2.73
N GLY A 595 27.06 -19.71 -4.05
CA GLY A 595 27.26 -20.88 -4.89
C GLY A 595 28.72 -21.32 -5.01
N GLU A 596 28.94 -22.47 -5.64
CA GLU A 596 30.26 -23.11 -5.77
C GLU A 596 31.00 -22.78 -7.09
N GLY A 597 30.44 -21.88 -7.89
CA GLY A 597 30.92 -21.51 -9.21
C GLY A 597 29.95 -21.89 -10.33
N SER A 598 29.96 -21.12 -11.42
CA SER A 598 29.09 -21.37 -12.56
C SER A 598 29.53 -22.61 -13.35
N LEU A 599 28.58 -23.51 -13.61
CA LEU A 599 28.73 -24.61 -14.58
C LEU A 599 28.14 -24.24 -15.96
N ILE A 600 27.64 -23.01 -16.10
CA ILE A 600 26.93 -22.53 -17.29
C ILE A 600 27.88 -21.58 -18.05
N PRO A 601 28.14 -21.83 -19.34
CA PRO A 601 28.90 -20.87 -20.15
C PRO A 601 28.25 -19.48 -20.16
N GLU A 602 29.06 -18.42 -20.15
CA GLU A 602 28.56 -17.03 -20.23
C GLU A 602 27.66 -16.77 -21.45
N THR A 603 27.86 -17.55 -22.51
CA THR A 603 27.03 -17.51 -23.71
C THR A 603 26.70 -18.92 -24.18
N LEU A 604 25.41 -19.21 -24.29
CA LEU A 604 24.90 -20.45 -24.88
C LEU A 604 24.59 -20.24 -26.36
N THR A 605 25.02 -21.18 -27.20
CA THR A 605 24.68 -21.22 -28.63
C THR A 605 23.65 -22.31 -28.86
N PRO A 606 22.41 -21.97 -29.29
CA PRO A 606 21.40 -22.98 -29.55
C PRO A 606 21.80 -23.96 -30.64
N LYS A 607 21.44 -25.22 -30.46
CA LYS A 607 21.58 -26.28 -31.47
C LYS A 607 20.21 -26.56 -32.09
N LYS A 608 20.20 -26.95 -33.37
CA LYS A 608 18.97 -27.37 -34.06
C LYS A 608 18.62 -28.80 -33.64
N GLU A 609 18.08 -28.92 -32.45
CA GLU A 609 17.65 -30.15 -31.80
C GLU A 609 16.33 -29.87 -31.09
N GLU A 610 15.31 -30.68 -31.38
CA GLU A 610 13.98 -30.48 -30.80
C GLU A 610 14.00 -30.69 -29.28
N CYS A 611 13.37 -29.77 -28.55
CA CYS A 611 13.05 -29.89 -27.13
C CYS A 611 11.87 -28.97 -26.80
N ASP A 612 10.97 -29.41 -25.92
CA ASP A 612 9.81 -28.64 -25.46
C ASP A 612 8.93 -28.12 -26.62
N GLY A 613 8.85 -28.87 -27.73
CA GLY A 613 8.09 -28.48 -28.92
C GLY A 613 8.73 -27.37 -29.75
N ARG A 614 10.05 -27.13 -29.61
CA ARG A 614 10.79 -26.07 -30.32
C ARG A 614 11.95 -26.66 -31.12
N ASP A 615 12.22 -26.10 -32.30
CA ASP A 615 13.26 -26.56 -33.23
C ASP A 615 14.71 -26.41 -32.72
N TYR A 616 14.91 -25.53 -31.73
CA TYR A 616 16.22 -25.24 -31.16
C TYR A 616 16.22 -25.48 -29.67
N SER A 617 17.37 -25.87 -29.13
CA SER A 617 17.56 -26.08 -27.70
C SER A 617 18.97 -25.73 -27.24
N VAL A 618 19.10 -25.50 -25.94
CA VAL A 618 20.38 -25.39 -25.24
C VAL A 618 20.42 -26.42 -24.12
N ALA A 619 21.61 -26.94 -23.84
CA ALA A 619 21.84 -27.91 -22.78
C ALA A 619 22.94 -27.40 -21.85
N PHE A 620 22.72 -27.54 -20.55
CA PHE A 620 23.67 -27.19 -19.50
C PHE A 620 23.33 -27.94 -18.22
N LYS A 621 24.29 -28.03 -17.29
CA LYS A 621 24.08 -28.70 -16.01
C LYS A 621 23.30 -27.78 -15.08
N VAL A 622 22.25 -28.31 -14.47
CA VAL A 622 21.41 -27.60 -13.51
C VAL A 622 21.81 -28.05 -12.11
N ALA A 623 22.33 -27.12 -11.31
CA ALA A 623 22.68 -27.36 -9.92
C ALA A 623 21.43 -27.40 -9.00
N PRO A 624 21.57 -27.86 -7.74
CA PRO A 624 20.53 -27.71 -6.71
C PRO A 624 20.08 -26.26 -6.58
N TYR A 625 18.77 -26.02 -6.61
CA TYR A 625 18.16 -24.68 -6.53
C TYR A 625 18.74 -23.64 -7.52
N GLN A 626 19.22 -24.11 -8.67
CA GLN A 626 19.74 -23.25 -9.73
C GLN A 626 18.68 -22.23 -10.18
N VAL A 627 19.09 -20.96 -10.21
CA VAL A 627 18.44 -19.90 -10.96
C VAL A 627 19.39 -19.52 -12.07
N ALA A 628 18.95 -19.66 -13.32
CA ALA A 628 19.69 -19.21 -14.49
C ALA A 628 18.78 -18.30 -15.31
N ILE A 629 19.23 -17.06 -15.52
CA ILE A 629 18.50 -16.04 -16.29
C ILE A 629 19.38 -15.66 -17.48
N PHE A 630 18.80 -15.65 -18.68
CA PHE A 630 19.51 -15.32 -19.91
C PHE A 630 18.78 -14.27 -20.73
N VAL A 631 19.51 -13.53 -21.55
CA VAL A 631 18.96 -12.59 -22.54
C VAL A 631 19.30 -13.02 -23.97
N TYR A 632 18.34 -12.88 -24.89
CA TYR A 632 18.47 -13.18 -26.34
C TYR A 632 19.11 -12.08 -27.18
#